data_AF-A0A7C6WQ01-F1
#
_entry.id   AF-A0A7C6WQ01-F1
#
_cell.length_a   1.000
_cell.length_b   1.000
_cell.length_c   1.000
_cell.angle_alpha   90.00
_cell.angle_beta   90.00
_cell.angle_gamma   90.00
#
_symmetry.space_group_name_H-M   'P 1'
#
loop_
_entity.id
_entity.type
_entity.pdbx_description
1 polymer ?
#
loop_
_entity_poly.entity_id
_entity_poly.type
_entity_poly.pdbx_seq_one_letter_code
_entity_poly.pdbx_strand_id
1 'polypeptide(L)'
;MQHIYFAGGCFWGTEHLMAQVPGVVDATSGYANGTTQHPTYQQIVKGNTGHRETVRVTYDPALMDAEALIRLFYQTIDPTVPNRQGNDVGTQYQVGIYYTDEATGDIAQRITEEERARHREFYVEVQPLSSFWEAEDYHQDYLMKNPNGYCHLGPQQFELARNTVKTPARVAEYRRIDAQTAKDMMDKGGVLIVDVRTPAEYAAGHIEGAINLPLDRIPQDAATMLADKDATILLYCRSGARSRTAGNALVSMGYTGIYDFGGVMSWPFGLVK
;
A
#
# COMPACT_ATOMS: atom_id res chain seq x y z
N MET A 1 -8.30 15.18 -7.04
CA MET A 1 -8.94 13.94 -6.57
C MET A 1 -8.11 12.76 -7.03
N GLN A 2 -8.07 11.70 -6.22
CA GLN A 2 -7.45 10.41 -6.56
C GLN A 2 -8.50 9.29 -6.47
N HIS A 3 -8.19 8.14 -7.07
CA HIS A 3 -9.12 7.02 -7.18
C HIS A 3 -8.48 5.69 -6.79
N ILE A 4 -9.22 4.88 -6.06
CA ILE A 4 -8.91 3.47 -5.79
C ILE A 4 -10.20 2.65 -5.89
N TYR A 5 -10.08 1.39 -6.27
CA TYR A 5 -11.22 0.53 -6.58
C TYR A 5 -11.20 -0.69 -5.67
N PHE A 6 -12.30 -0.91 -4.95
CA PHE A 6 -12.42 -2.00 -3.98
C PHE A 6 -13.55 -2.95 -4.37
N ALA A 7 -13.21 -4.21 -4.63
CA ALA A 7 -14.17 -5.31 -4.76
C ALA A 7 -14.24 -6.04 -3.42
N GLY A 8 -15.32 -5.86 -2.66
CA GLY A 8 -15.43 -6.26 -1.26
C GLY A 8 -16.63 -7.17 -0.93
N GLY A 9 -17.11 -7.93 -1.92
CA GLY A 9 -18.40 -8.61 -1.84
C GLY A 9 -19.51 -7.77 -2.45
N CYS A 10 -20.72 -7.82 -1.88
CA CYS A 10 -21.82 -6.98 -2.31
C CYS A 10 -21.44 -5.49 -2.21
N PHE A 11 -21.44 -4.79 -3.35
CA PHE A 11 -21.00 -3.39 -3.40
C PHE A 11 -21.88 -2.42 -2.61
N TRP A 12 -23.11 -2.79 -2.21
CA TRP A 12 -24.01 -1.90 -1.46
C TRP A 12 -23.45 -1.59 -0.08
N GLY A 13 -22.92 -2.62 0.59
CA GLY A 13 -22.25 -2.45 1.87
C GLY A 13 -20.94 -1.69 1.71
N THR A 14 -20.12 -2.07 0.71
CA THR A 14 -18.81 -1.44 0.46
C THR A 14 -18.93 0.04 0.07
N GLU A 15 -19.90 0.40 -0.76
CA GLU A 15 -20.19 1.77 -1.18
C GLU A 15 -20.58 2.61 0.04
N HIS A 16 -21.57 2.12 0.81
CA HIS A 16 -22.04 2.81 1.99
C HIS A 16 -20.95 2.93 3.07
N LEU A 17 -20.06 1.94 3.19
CA LEU A 17 -18.89 2.00 4.06
C LEU A 17 -17.94 3.12 3.64
N MET A 18 -17.52 3.12 2.36
CA MET A 18 -16.53 4.06 1.86
C MET A 18 -17.04 5.50 1.83
N ALA A 19 -18.33 5.70 1.52
CA ALA A 19 -18.98 7.01 1.54
C ALA A 19 -18.99 7.68 2.93
N GLN A 20 -18.78 6.90 4.01
CA GLN A 20 -18.74 7.42 5.37
C GLN A 20 -17.34 7.85 5.84
N VAL A 21 -16.30 7.59 5.05
CA VAL A 21 -14.91 7.91 5.41
C VAL A 21 -14.67 9.42 5.21
N PRO A 22 -14.22 10.15 6.25
CA PRO A 22 -13.84 11.55 6.09
C PRO A 22 -12.77 11.74 5.02
N GLY A 23 -13.02 12.62 4.05
CA GLY A 23 -12.10 12.88 2.93
C GLY A 23 -12.37 12.03 1.68
N VAL A 24 -13.25 11.03 1.76
CA VAL A 24 -13.89 10.45 0.55
C VAL A 24 -14.91 11.46 0.04
N VAL A 25 -14.82 11.75 -1.26
CA VAL A 25 -15.66 12.71 -1.98
C VAL A 25 -16.83 12.00 -2.66
N ASP A 26 -16.59 10.79 -3.19
CA ASP A 26 -17.60 9.99 -3.88
C ASP A 26 -17.28 8.49 -3.80
N ALA A 27 -18.31 7.66 -3.82
CA ALA A 27 -18.21 6.20 -3.86
C ALA A 27 -19.24 5.69 -4.88
N THR A 28 -18.77 5.17 -6.02
CA THR A 28 -19.64 4.71 -7.12
C THR A 28 -19.60 3.19 -7.24
N SER A 29 -20.75 2.53 -7.17
CA SER A 29 -20.89 1.09 -7.42
C SER A 29 -20.74 0.75 -8.91
N GLY A 30 -20.08 -0.36 -9.22
CA GLY A 30 -19.85 -0.79 -10.60
C GLY A 30 -19.26 -2.19 -10.74
N TYR A 31 -18.85 -2.51 -11.97
CA TYR A 31 -18.35 -3.81 -12.39
C TYR A 31 -16.96 -3.66 -12.99
N ALA A 32 -15.95 -4.27 -12.38
CA ALA A 32 -14.56 -4.13 -12.80
C ALA A 32 -13.95 -5.44 -13.31
N ASN A 33 -12.96 -5.30 -14.19
CA ASN A 33 -12.02 -6.35 -14.60
C ASN A 33 -12.65 -7.63 -15.21
N GLY A 34 -13.86 -7.55 -15.74
CA GLY A 34 -14.45 -8.59 -16.58
C GLY A 34 -14.24 -8.41 -18.07
N THR A 35 -14.75 -9.36 -18.84
CA THR A 35 -14.54 -9.45 -20.30
C THR A 35 -15.71 -8.92 -21.12
N THR A 36 -16.90 -8.81 -20.52
CA THR A 36 -18.10 -8.27 -21.17
C THR A 36 -18.08 -6.74 -21.15
N GLN A 37 -18.31 -6.10 -22.30
CA GLN A 37 -18.48 -4.64 -22.38
C GLN A 37 -19.91 -4.24 -21.99
N HIS A 38 -20.08 -3.09 -21.33
CA HIS A 38 -21.37 -2.60 -20.84
C HIS A 38 -22.23 -3.68 -20.16
N PRO A 39 -21.69 -4.40 -19.15
CA PRO A 39 -22.42 -5.47 -18.50
C PRO A 39 -23.64 -4.92 -17.75
N THR A 40 -24.74 -5.65 -17.79
CA THR A 40 -25.91 -5.39 -16.93
C THR A 40 -25.84 -6.24 -15.67
N TYR A 41 -26.50 -5.82 -14.59
CA TYR A 41 -26.57 -6.62 -13.37
C TYR A 41 -27.03 -8.07 -13.62
N GLN A 42 -28.01 -8.25 -14.52
CA GLN A 42 -28.52 -9.58 -14.90
C GLN A 42 -27.46 -10.48 -15.57
N GLN A 43 -26.45 -9.90 -16.20
CA GLN A 43 -25.31 -10.66 -16.72
C GLN A 43 -24.29 -10.94 -15.61
N ILE A 44 -24.06 -9.98 -14.71
CA ILE A 44 -23.13 -10.11 -13.59
C ILE A 44 -23.53 -11.24 -12.64
N VAL A 45 -24.80 -11.32 -12.23
CA VAL A 45 -25.29 -12.36 -11.31
C VAL A 45 -25.20 -13.79 -11.86
N LYS A 46 -24.98 -13.96 -13.18
CA LYS A 46 -24.70 -15.27 -13.78
C LYS A 46 -23.28 -15.77 -13.49
N GLY A 47 -22.38 -14.89 -13.05
CA GLY A 47 -21.03 -15.24 -12.61
C GLY A 47 -20.03 -15.62 -13.72
N ASN A 48 -20.38 -15.45 -15.00
CA ASN A 48 -19.56 -15.87 -16.14
C ASN A 48 -18.95 -14.71 -16.95
N THR A 49 -19.13 -13.47 -16.51
CA THR A 49 -18.60 -12.27 -17.19
C THR A 49 -17.17 -11.92 -16.77
N GLY A 50 -16.67 -12.54 -15.70
CA GLY A 50 -15.37 -12.27 -15.10
C GLY A 50 -15.31 -10.98 -14.25
N HIS A 51 -16.34 -10.14 -14.30
CA HIS A 51 -16.39 -8.89 -13.52
C HIS A 51 -16.48 -9.16 -12.02
N ARG A 52 -15.98 -8.22 -11.22
CA ARG A 52 -16.28 -8.10 -9.78
C ARG A 52 -17.22 -6.93 -9.52
N GLU A 53 -18.15 -7.11 -8.58
CA GLU A 53 -18.79 -5.96 -7.94
C GLU A 53 -17.71 -5.15 -7.23
N THR A 54 -17.60 -3.88 -7.62
CA THR A 54 -16.48 -3.01 -7.28
C THR A 54 -17.00 -1.60 -6.98
N VAL A 55 -16.41 -0.95 -6.00
CA VAL A 55 -16.68 0.45 -5.67
C VAL A 55 -15.49 1.30 -6.11
N ARG A 56 -15.72 2.30 -6.96
CA ARG A 56 -14.75 3.36 -7.25
C ARG A 56 -14.83 4.39 -6.14
N VAL A 57 -13.78 4.48 -5.33
CA VAL A 57 -13.65 5.46 -4.26
C VAL A 57 -12.84 6.65 -4.76
N THR A 58 -13.47 7.82 -4.78
CA THR A 58 -12.83 9.09 -5.10
C THR A 58 -12.56 9.86 -3.82
N TYR A 59 -11.32 10.25 -3.56
CA TYR A 59 -10.96 10.95 -2.32
C TYR A 59 -10.07 12.18 -2.57
N ASP A 60 -10.07 13.08 -1.60
CA ASP A 60 -9.17 14.23 -1.55
C ASP A 60 -7.85 13.82 -0.87
N PRO A 61 -6.72 13.75 -1.61
CA PRO A 61 -5.42 13.38 -1.05
C PRO A 61 -4.90 14.35 0.02
N ALA A 62 -5.49 15.53 0.17
CA ALA A 62 -5.20 16.42 1.30
C ALA A 62 -5.78 15.87 2.62
N LEU A 63 -6.98 15.28 2.56
CA LEU A 63 -7.76 14.85 3.73
C LEU A 63 -7.69 13.34 4.00
N MET A 64 -7.38 12.52 2.99
CA MET A 64 -7.33 11.06 3.08
C MET A 64 -6.21 10.51 2.19
N ASP A 65 -5.76 9.27 2.42
CA ASP A 65 -4.77 8.60 1.59
C ASP A 65 -5.14 7.14 1.30
N ALA A 66 -4.50 6.57 0.27
CA ALA A 66 -4.74 5.19 -0.14
C ALA A 66 -4.39 4.20 0.97
N GLU A 67 -3.33 4.44 1.75
CA GLU A 67 -2.92 3.52 2.83
C GLU A 67 -4.02 3.36 3.88
N ALA A 68 -4.59 4.46 4.36
CA ALA A 68 -5.69 4.43 5.32
C ALA A 68 -6.93 3.71 4.75
N LEU A 69 -7.28 3.98 3.49
CA LEU A 69 -8.42 3.34 2.82
C LEU A 69 -8.21 1.82 2.64
N ILE A 70 -7.01 1.39 2.22
CA ILE A 70 -6.68 -0.02 2.05
C ILE A 70 -6.68 -0.75 3.39
N ARG A 71 -6.14 -0.13 4.45
CA ARG A 71 -6.15 -0.71 5.80
C ARG A 71 -7.56 -0.84 6.36
N LEU A 72 -8.41 0.18 6.18
CA LEU A 72 -9.84 0.09 6.50
C LEU A 72 -10.48 -1.05 5.73
N PHE A 73 -10.24 -1.15 4.41
CA PHE A 73 -10.82 -2.19 3.57
C PHE A 73 -10.53 -3.58 4.11
N TYR A 74 -9.26 -3.90 4.44
CA TYR A 74 -8.87 -5.17 5.05
C TYR A 74 -9.54 -5.46 6.40
N GLN A 75 -9.87 -4.44 7.19
CA GLN A 75 -10.60 -4.60 8.46
C GLN A 75 -12.08 -4.96 8.26
N THR A 76 -12.60 -4.86 7.03
CA THR A 76 -14.03 -5.03 6.73
C THR A 76 -14.37 -6.23 5.86
N ILE A 77 -13.36 -6.93 5.34
CA ILE A 77 -13.51 -8.11 4.47
C ILE A 77 -12.94 -9.36 5.13
N ASP A 78 -13.34 -10.53 4.61
CA ASP A 78 -12.68 -11.81 4.88
C ASP A 78 -11.69 -12.12 3.74
N PRO A 79 -10.35 -12.00 3.95
CA PRO A 79 -9.37 -12.22 2.89
C PRO A 79 -9.08 -13.71 2.63
N THR A 80 -9.65 -14.60 3.44
CA THR A 80 -9.29 -16.02 3.50
C THR A 80 -10.23 -16.91 2.69
N VAL A 81 -11.28 -16.35 2.11
CA VAL A 81 -12.27 -17.08 1.32
C VAL A 81 -12.26 -16.64 -0.16
N PRO A 82 -12.21 -17.57 -1.12
CA PRO A 82 -12.31 -17.23 -2.53
C PRO A 82 -13.77 -17.03 -2.96
N ASN A 83 -14.02 -16.06 -3.85
CA ASN A 83 -15.31 -15.83 -4.52
C ASN A 83 -16.52 -15.72 -3.55
N ARG A 84 -16.32 -15.09 -2.39
CA ARG A 84 -17.35 -14.99 -1.35
C ARG A 84 -17.08 -13.83 -0.40
N GLN A 85 -18.14 -13.19 0.09
CA GLN A 85 -18.13 -12.40 1.33
C GLN A 85 -19.47 -12.56 2.05
N GLY A 86 -19.44 -12.87 3.35
CA GLY A 86 -20.66 -13.18 4.09
C GLY A 86 -21.48 -14.30 3.41
N ASN A 87 -22.74 -14.01 3.09
CA ASN A 87 -23.64 -14.95 2.42
C ASN A 87 -23.59 -14.85 0.88
N ASP A 88 -22.83 -13.90 0.33
CA ASP A 88 -22.75 -13.64 -1.10
C ASP A 88 -21.69 -14.54 -1.72
N VAL A 89 -22.10 -15.45 -2.61
CA VAL A 89 -21.23 -16.47 -3.22
C VAL A 89 -21.24 -16.33 -4.73
N GLY A 90 -20.05 -16.22 -5.32
CA GLY A 90 -19.87 -16.06 -6.76
C GLY A 90 -18.60 -15.32 -7.12
N THR A 91 -18.12 -15.53 -8.34
CA THR A 91 -16.91 -14.87 -8.85
C THR A 91 -17.03 -13.35 -8.85
N GLN A 92 -18.25 -12.81 -8.96
CA GLN A 92 -18.52 -11.39 -8.85
C GLN A 92 -18.26 -10.82 -7.45
N TYR A 93 -18.20 -11.65 -6.41
CA TYR A 93 -17.95 -11.26 -5.02
C TYR A 93 -16.53 -11.59 -4.54
N GLN A 94 -15.64 -11.98 -5.45
CA GLN A 94 -14.23 -12.17 -5.13
C GLN A 94 -13.61 -10.84 -4.71
N VAL A 95 -12.85 -10.88 -3.60
CA VAL A 95 -12.22 -9.70 -3.02
C VAL A 95 -11.04 -9.25 -3.88
N GLY A 96 -10.95 -7.96 -4.15
CA GLY A 96 -9.86 -7.37 -4.94
C GLY A 96 -9.63 -5.88 -4.69
N ILE A 97 -8.41 -5.43 -4.97
CA ILE A 97 -8.00 -4.03 -4.95
C ILE A 97 -7.44 -3.68 -6.33
N TYR A 98 -8.00 -2.65 -6.96
CA TYR A 98 -7.56 -2.18 -8.28
C TYR A 98 -7.15 -0.72 -8.27
N TYR A 99 -6.15 -0.41 -9.08
CA TYR A 99 -5.49 0.89 -9.14
C TYR A 99 -5.24 1.31 -10.58
N THR A 100 -5.09 2.62 -10.79
CA THR A 100 -4.84 3.21 -12.12
C THR A 100 -3.44 3.80 -12.26
N ASP A 101 -2.75 4.04 -11.15
CA ASP A 101 -1.38 4.55 -11.10
C ASP A 101 -0.47 3.62 -10.28
N GLU A 102 0.82 3.63 -10.62
CA GLU A 102 1.82 2.75 -10.00
C GLU A 102 2.04 3.05 -8.52
N ALA A 103 1.98 4.31 -8.08
CA ALA A 103 2.21 4.68 -6.69
C ALA A 103 1.13 4.11 -5.76
N THR A 104 -0.14 4.19 -6.17
CA THR A 104 -1.25 3.50 -5.46
C THR A 104 -1.07 1.99 -5.51
N GLY A 105 -0.59 1.45 -6.63
CA GLY A 105 -0.28 0.03 -6.81
C GLY A 105 0.78 -0.48 -5.82
N ASP A 106 1.87 0.25 -5.64
CA ASP A 106 2.95 -0.10 -4.70
C ASP A 106 2.46 -0.10 -3.25
N ILE A 107 1.65 0.91 -2.86
CA ILE A 107 1.02 0.98 -1.54
C ILE A 107 0.09 -0.23 -1.33
N ALA A 108 -0.76 -0.54 -2.33
CA ALA A 108 -1.67 -1.68 -2.28
C ALA A 108 -0.91 -2.99 -2.11
N GLN A 109 0.10 -3.25 -2.95
CA GLN A 109 0.90 -4.47 -2.87
C GLN A 109 1.61 -4.63 -1.52
N ARG A 110 2.24 -3.56 -1.01
CA ARG A 110 2.92 -3.58 0.29
C ARG A 110 1.96 -3.94 1.43
N ILE A 111 0.83 -3.26 1.54
CA ILE A 111 -0.14 -3.50 2.62
C ILE A 111 -0.79 -4.88 2.47
N THR A 112 -1.01 -5.33 1.23
CA THR A 112 -1.50 -6.69 0.94
C THR A 112 -0.54 -7.75 1.43
N GLU A 113 0.77 -7.59 1.22
CA GLU A 113 1.75 -8.58 1.70
C GLU A 113 1.86 -8.57 3.24
N GLU A 114 1.77 -7.39 3.87
CA GLU A 114 1.67 -7.26 5.33
C GLU A 114 0.46 -8.05 5.87
N GLU A 115 -0.69 -7.96 5.21
CA GLU A 115 -1.90 -8.66 5.62
C GLU A 115 -1.83 -10.16 5.30
N ARG A 116 -1.34 -10.53 4.11
CA ARG A 116 -1.14 -11.92 3.69
C ARG A 116 -0.28 -12.70 4.68
N ALA A 117 0.77 -12.09 5.22
CA ALA A 117 1.63 -12.71 6.22
C ALA A 117 0.91 -13.12 7.53
N ARG A 118 -0.30 -12.59 7.78
CA ARG A 118 -1.12 -12.89 8.96
C ARG A 118 -2.06 -14.08 8.77
N HIS A 119 -2.23 -14.55 7.54
CA HIS A 119 -3.20 -15.59 7.19
C HIS A 119 -2.53 -16.79 6.53
N ARG A 120 -3.04 -18.00 6.84
CA ARG A 120 -2.57 -19.24 6.19
C ARG A 120 -3.11 -19.35 4.76
N GLU A 121 -4.34 -18.92 4.56
CA GLU A 121 -5.02 -18.85 3.26
C GLU A 121 -5.29 -17.38 2.93
N PHE A 122 -5.10 -16.99 1.67
CA PHE A 122 -5.24 -15.61 1.24
C PHE A 122 -5.61 -15.58 -0.23
N TYR A 123 -6.75 -14.95 -0.55
CA TYR A 123 -7.32 -14.98 -1.89
C TYR A 123 -7.58 -13.58 -2.47
N VAL A 124 -7.14 -12.51 -1.81
CA VAL A 124 -7.33 -11.14 -2.33
C VAL A 124 -6.47 -10.91 -3.56
N GLU A 125 -7.09 -10.48 -4.67
CA GLU A 125 -6.37 -10.09 -5.89
C GLU A 125 -5.99 -8.60 -5.85
N VAL A 126 -4.77 -8.28 -6.29
CA VAL A 126 -4.28 -6.89 -6.37
C VAL A 126 -3.65 -6.69 -7.74
N GLN A 127 -4.29 -5.86 -8.56
CA GLN A 127 -3.91 -5.74 -9.97
C GLN A 127 -4.32 -4.39 -10.56
N PRO A 128 -3.71 -3.96 -11.68
CA PRO A 128 -4.17 -2.77 -12.39
C PRO A 128 -5.64 -2.88 -12.80
N LEU A 129 -6.34 -1.75 -12.80
CA LEU A 129 -7.70 -1.65 -13.33
C LEU A 129 -7.66 -1.77 -14.86
N SER A 130 -8.34 -2.78 -15.40
CA SER A 130 -8.46 -3.00 -16.84
C SER A 130 -9.75 -2.43 -17.44
N SER A 131 -10.85 -2.47 -16.69
CA SER A 131 -12.13 -1.86 -17.06
C SER A 131 -12.97 -1.59 -15.82
N PHE A 132 -13.84 -0.58 -15.89
CA PHE A 132 -14.85 -0.29 -14.88
C PHE A 132 -16.10 0.23 -15.58
N TRP A 133 -17.23 -0.40 -15.28
CA TRP A 133 -18.55 -0.01 -15.76
C TRP A 133 -19.42 0.36 -14.58
N GLU A 134 -19.94 1.58 -14.54
CA GLU A 134 -20.85 2.00 -13.48
C GLU A 134 -22.10 1.11 -13.50
N ALA A 135 -22.53 0.68 -12.30
CA ALA A 135 -23.76 -0.07 -12.15
C ALA A 135 -24.97 0.84 -12.35
N GLU A 136 -26.12 0.25 -12.61
CA GLU A 136 -27.37 0.98 -12.82
C GLU A 136 -27.74 1.87 -11.61
N ASP A 137 -28.43 2.99 -11.85
CA ASP A 137 -28.75 4.01 -10.83
C ASP A 137 -29.47 3.48 -9.58
N TYR A 138 -30.17 2.35 -9.70
CA TYR A 138 -30.86 1.74 -8.56
C TYR A 138 -29.90 1.01 -7.61
N HIS A 139 -28.67 0.69 -8.04
CA HIS A 139 -27.61 0.15 -7.19
C HIS A 139 -26.82 1.25 -6.47
N GLN A 140 -26.72 2.44 -7.05
CA GLN A 140 -26.02 3.57 -6.42
C GLN A 140 -26.74 4.02 -5.16
N ASP A 141 -26.00 4.34 -4.10
CA ASP A 141 -26.55 4.78 -2.81
C ASP A 141 -27.62 3.83 -2.24
N TYR A 142 -27.50 2.53 -2.49
CA TYR A 142 -28.60 1.59 -2.23
C TYR A 142 -29.05 1.60 -0.76
N LEU A 143 -28.11 1.61 0.18
CA LEU A 143 -28.40 1.63 1.62
C LEU A 143 -28.88 3.01 2.13
N MET A 144 -28.59 4.09 1.41
CA MET A 144 -29.22 5.39 1.69
C MET A 144 -30.69 5.39 1.27
N LYS A 145 -30.98 4.80 0.11
CA LYS A 145 -32.35 4.65 -0.42
C LYS A 145 -33.15 3.59 0.36
N ASN A 146 -32.47 2.57 0.88
CA ASN A 146 -33.05 1.43 1.58
C ASN A 146 -32.30 1.18 2.90
N PRO A 147 -32.58 1.95 3.97
CA PRO A 147 -31.84 1.86 5.23
C PRO A 147 -31.89 0.48 5.92
N ASN A 148 -32.93 -0.31 5.65
CA ASN A 148 -33.09 -1.69 6.15
C ASN A 148 -32.80 -2.74 5.05
N GLY A 149 -32.13 -2.33 3.97
CA GLY A 149 -31.71 -3.20 2.88
C GLY A 149 -30.67 -4.22 3.31
N TYR A 150 -30.40 -5.19 2.44
CA TYR A 150 -29.35 -6.17 2.67
C TYR A 150 -27.98 -5.51 2.78
N CYS A 151 -27.22 -5.90 3.81
CA CYS A 151 -25.82 -5.53 3.99
C CYS A 151 -25.10 -6.65 4.74
N HIS A 152 -23.96 -7.11 4.22
CA HIS A 152 -23.11 -8.08 4.91
C HIS A 152 -22.18 -7.44 5.95
N LEU A 153 -22.09 -6.11 5.99
CA LEU A 153 -21.31 -5.34 6.96
C LEU A 153 -22.17 -4.93 8.17
N GLY A 154 -21.56 -4.93 9.36
CA GLY A 154 -22.21 -4.57 10.61
C GLY A 154 -21.95 -3.12 11.06
N PRO A 155 -22.61 -2.68 12.15
CA PRO A 155 -22.44 -1.33 12.71
C PRO A 155 -21.01 -0.96 13.08
N GLN A 156 -20.21 -1.95 13.53
CA GLN A 156 -18.82 -1.76 13.94
C GLN A 156 -17.94 -1.35 12.74
N GLN A 157 -18.14 -1.96 11.57
CA GLN A 157 -17.42 -1.59 10.35
C GLN A 157 -17.73 -0.16 9.92
N PHE A 158 -19.00 0.27 10.00
CA PHE A 158 -19.37 1.65 9.70
C PHE A 158 -18.81 2.67 10.71
N GLU A 159 -18.69 2.28 11.97
CA GLU A 159 -18.01 3.09 12.97
C GLU A 159 -16.50 3.23 12.67
N LEU A 160 -15.84 2.14 12.27
CA LEU A 160 -14.45 2.19 11.80
C LEU A 160 -14.28 3.16 10.64
N ALA A 161 -15.16 3.11 9.64
CA ALA A 161 -15.11 4.03 8.49
C ALA A 161 -15.23 5.50 8.91
N ARG A 162 -16.22 5.84 9.74
CA ARG A 162 -16.41 7.23 10.22
C ARG A 162 -15.23 7.75 11.06
N ASN A 163 -14.52 6.86 11.73
CA ASN A 163 -13.36 7.19 12.56
C ASN A 163 -12.02 7.00 11.82
N THR A 164 -12.05 6.60 10.53
CA THR A 164 -10.83 6.46 9.74
C THR A 164 -10.25 7.84 9.48
N VAL A 165 -8.97 7.97 9.79
CA VAL A 165 -8.21 9.20 9.59
C VAL A 165 -7.09 8.93 8.61
N LYS A 166 -6.68 9.98 7.89
CA LYS A 166 -5.48 9.95 7.05
C LYS A 166 -4.29 9.41 7.84
N THR A 167 -3.48 8.59 7.19
CA THR A 167 -2.26 8.08 7.80
C THR A 167 -1.37 9.28 8.18
N PRO A 168 -0.86 9.37 9.42
CA PRO A 168 0.06 10.43 9.78
C PRO A 168 1.23 10.40 8.81
N ALA A 169 1.56 11.56 8.21
CA ALA A 169 2.74 11.67 7.37
C ALA A 169 3.93 11.14 8.18
N ARG A 170 4.66 10.16 7.63
CA ARG A 170 5.89 9.69 8.27
C ARG A 170 6.80 10.91 8.39
N VAL A 171 7.08 11.33 9.61
CA VAL A 171 7.97 12.46 9.84
C VAL A 171 9.34 12.05 9.33
N ALA A 172 9.94 12.90 8.49
CA ALA A 172 11.28 12.67 7.99
C ALA A 172 12.25 12.65 9.17
N GLU A 173 12.66 11.46 9.61
CA GLU A 173 13.47 11.28 10.80
C GLU A 173 14.80 10.63 10.46
N TYR A 174 15.86 11.28 10.92
CA TYR A 174 17.19 10.69 11.01
C TYR A 174 17.34 10.05 12.39
N ARG A 175 17.62 8.74 12.41
CA ARG A 175 17.85 7.99 13.65
C ARG A 175 19.22 7.36 13.62
N ARG A 176 19.98 7.52 14.70
CA ARG A 176 21.24 6.80 14.88
C ARG A 176 20.97 5.49 15.59
N ILE A 177 21.49 4.39 15.05
CA ILE A 177 21.39 3.05 15.65
C ILE A 177 22.78 2.42 15.76
N ASP A 178 22.90 1.32 16.49
CA ASP A 178 24.14 0.54 16.52
C ASP A 178 24.18 -0.53 15.42
N ALA A 179 25.37 -1.12 15.22
CA ALA A 179 25.60 -2.12 14.18
C ALA A 179 24.75 -3.38 14.38
N GLN A 180 24.47 -3.78 15.63
CA GLN A 180 23.66 -4.96 15.92
C GLN A 180 22.20 -4.74 15.51
N THR A 181 21.62 -3.60 15.90
CA THR A 181 20.26 -3.21 15.51
C THR A 181 20.13 -3.15 13.99
N ALA A 182 21.13 -2.58 13.30
CA ALA A 182 21.14 -2.55 11.84
C ALA A 182 21.18 -3.97 11.24
N LYS A 183 22.00 -4.88 11.80
CA LYS A 183 22.05 -6.28 11.36
C LYS A 183 20.71 -7.00 11.56
N ASP A 184 20.07 -6.81 12.72
CA ASP A 184 18.77 -7.39 13.02
C ASP A 184 17.68 -6.88 12.05
N MET A 185 17.77 -5.60 11.64
CA MET A 185 16.88 -5.02 10.63
C MET A 185 17.15 -5.61 9.23
N MET A 186 18.42 -5.81 8.86
CA MET A 186 18.79 -6.46 7.60
C MET A 186 18.28 -7.91 7.54
N ASP A 187 18.41 -8.66 8.63
CA ASP A 187 18.01 -10.07 8.70
C ASP A 187 16.49 -10.26 8.62
N LYS A 188 15.71 -9.27 9.06
CA LYS A 188 14.25 -9.24 8.91
C LYS A 188 13.80 -8.94 7.47
N GLY A 189 14.69 -8.37 6.65
CA GLY A 189 14.36 -7.91 5.30
C GLY A 189 13.51 -6.62 5.28
N GLY A 190 13.17 -6.15 4.08
CA GLY A 190 12.37 -4.93 3.89
C GLY A 190 13.14 -3.63 4.13
N VAL A 191 14.47 -3.66 4.04
CA VAL A 191 15.34 -2.49 4.18
C VAL A 191 16.21 -2.29 2.94
N LEU A 192 16.52 -1.04 2.63
CA LEU A 192 17.53 -0.67 1.65
C LEU A 192 18.84 -0.36 2.39
N ILE A 193 19.90 -1.07 2.03
CA ILE A 193 21.23 -0.84 2.60
C ILE A 193 21.97 0.10 1.66
N VAL A 194 22.44 1.25 2.16
CA VAL A 194 23.06 2.28 1.34
C VAL A 194 24.45 2.62 1.86
N ASP A 195 25.44 2.37 1.00
CA ASP A 195 26.84 2.72 1.24
C ASP A 195 27.16 4.07 0.60
N VAL A 196 27.42 5.08 1.43
CA VAL A 196 27.72 6.44 0.97
C VAL A 196 29.21 6.72 0.78
N ARG A 197 30.04 5.67 0.75
CA ARG A 197 31.47 5.73 0.42
C ARG A 197 31.68 5.88 -1.08
N THR A 198 32.92 6.16 -1.47
CA THR A 198 33.31 6.20 -2.89
C THR A 198 33.22 4.81 -3.54
N PRO A 199 33.04 4.72 -4.87
CA PRO A 199 32.99 3.43 -5.57
C PRO A 199 34.22 2.55 -5.35
N ALA A 200 35.40 3.16 -5.22
CA ALA A 200 36.64 2.44 -4.92
C ALA A 200 36.65 1.81 -3.52
N GLU A 201 36.12 2.51 -2.52
CA GLU A 201 35.96 1.96 -1.16
C GLU A 201 34.93 0.82 -1.12
N TYR A 202 33.85 0.94 -1.88
CA TYR A 202 32.81 -0.08 -2.01
C TYR A 202 33.36 -1.36 -2.66
N ALA A 203 34.08 -1.22 -3.79
CA ALA A 203 34.71 -2.34 -4.50
C ALA A 203 35.82 -3.03 -3.70
N ALA A 204 36.46 -2.33 -2.76
CA ALA A 204 37.44 -2.93 -1.85
C ALA A 204 36.78 -3.83 -0.78
N GLY A 205 35.50 -3.60 -0.49
CA GLY A 205 34.68 -4.44 0.37
C GLY A 205 33.47 -3.67 0.92
N HIS A 206 32.29 -4.28 0.89
CA HIS A 206 31.01 -3.69 1.29
C HIS A 206 30.11 -4.70 2.00
N ILE A 207 29.04 -4.22 2.64
CA ILE A 207 28.01 -5.06 3.24
C ILE A 207 27.17 -5.67 2.11
N GLU A 208 26.89 -6.97 2.18
CA GLU A 208 26.11 -7.68 1.17
C GLU A 208 24.75 -7.02 0.93
N GLY A 209 24.35 -6.87 -0.33
CA GLY A 209 23.11 -6.20 -0.72
C GLY A 209 23.13 -4.67 -0.63
N ALA A 210 24.26 -4.05 -0.26
CA ALA A 210 24.36 -2.59 -0.22
C ALA A 210 24.37 -1.96 -1.62
N ILE A 211 23.59 -0.90 -1.79
CA ILE A 211 23.62 0.00 -2.95
C ILE A 211 24.71 1.04 -2.70
N ASN A 212 25.64 1.23 -3.64
CA ASN A 212 26.61 2.33 -3.53
C ASN A 212 25.99 3.62 -4.06
N LEU A 213 25.75 4.58 -3.16
CA LEU A 213 25.30 5.93 -3.47
C LEU A 213 26.23 6.93 -2.77
N PRO A 214 27.36 7.30 -3.39
CA PRO A 214 28.33 8.21 -2.81
C PRO A 214 27.69 9.53 -2.33
N LEU A 215 28.16 10.08 -1.20
CA LEU A 215 27.59 11.27 -0.57
C LEU A 215 27.40 12.46 -1.54
N ASP A 216 28.36 12.68 -2.44
CA ASP A 216 28.36 13.76 -3.43
C ASP A 216 27.34 13.56 -4.57
N ARG A 217 26.85 12.33 -4.74
CA ARG A 217 25.88 11.94 -5.77
C ARG A 217 24.44 11.93 -5.26
N ILE A 218 24.22 12.00 -3.95
CA ILE A 218 22.88 11.98 -3.35
C ILE A 218 21.93 13.01 -3.97
N PRO A 219 22.30 14.29 -4.16
CA PRO A 219 21.38 15.28 -4.71
C PRO A 219 20.90 14.96 -6.14
N GLN A 220 21.69 14.22 -6.91
CA GLN A 220 21.39 13.88 -8.31
C GLN A 220 20.72 12.51 -8.44
N ASP A 221 21.21 11.52 -7.71
CA ASP A 221 20.90 10.12 -7.99
C ASP A 221 19.92 9.50 -6.99
N ALA A 222 19.72 10.09 -5.80
CA ALA A 222 18.89 9.49 -4.75
C ALA A 222 17.44 9.26 -5.20
N ALA A 223 16.81 10.23 -5.88
CA ALA A 223 15.42 10.11 -6.31
C ALA A 223 15.19 8.96 -7.30
N THR A 224 16.21 8.56 -8.06
CA THR A 224 16.14 7.45 -9.01
C THR A 224 16.54 6.12 -8.36
N MET A 225 17.60 6.13 -7.54
CA MET A 225 18.13 4.91 -6.91
C MET A 225 17.34 4.48 -5.67
N LEU A 226 16.70 5.43 -4.99
CA LEU A 226 15.88 5.26 -3.79
C LEU A 226 14.50 5.88 -4.09
N ALA A 227 13.74 5.28 -5.01
CA ALA A 227 12.48 5.85 -5.49
C ALA A 227 11.40 5.95 -4.37
N ASP A 228 11.33 4.93 -3.52
CA ASP A 228 10.44 4.91 -2.37
C ASP A 228 11.01 5.77 -1.23
N LYS A 229 10.41 6.95 -1.03
CA LYS A 229 10.79 7.87 0.06
C LYS A 229 10.38 7.35 1.44
N ASP A 230 9.48 6.38 1.52
CA ASP A 230 9.03 5.76 2.76
C ASP A 230 9.75 4.46 3.09
N ALA A 231 10.67 4.02 2.21
CA ALA A 231 11.52 2.88 2.46
C ALA A 231 12.36 3.06 3.74
N THR A 232 12.58 1.95 4.45
CA THR A 232 13.54 1.91 5.55
C THR A 232 14.94 1.84 4.97
N ILE A 233 15.73 2.90 5.14
CA ILE A 233 17.08 3.03 4.57
C ILE A 233 18.11 2.97 5.70
N LEU A 234 19.01 1.99 5.62
CA LEU A 234 20.16 1.83 6.50
C LEU A 234 21.40 2.44 5.84
N LEU A 235 21.91 3.54 6.39
CA LEU A 235 23.09 4.24 5.89
C LEU A 235 24.33 3.86 6.67
N TYR A 236 25.43 3.69 5.93
CA TYR A 236 26.76 3.64 6.52
C TYR A 236 27.81 4.28 5.63
N CYS A 237 28.94 4.59 6.24
CA CYS A 237 30.13 4.99 5.51
C CYS A 237 31.38 4.35 6.12
N ARG A 238 32.56 4.96 5.96
CA ARG A 238 33.78 4.42 6.58
C ARG A 238 33.81 4.57 8.11
N SER A 239 33.53 5.78 8.62
CA SER A 239 33.70 6.13 10.04
C SER A 239 32.47 6.79 10.70
N GLY A 240 31.36 6.94 9.96
CA GLY A 240 30.10 7.52 10.42
C GLY A 240 29.91 9.03 10.16
N ALA A 241 30.90 9.73 9.60
CA ALA A 241 30.75 11.17 9.30
C ALA A 241 29.91 11.42 8.03
N ARG A 242 30.22 10.70 6.94
CA ARG A 242 29.52 10.86 5.65
C ARG A 242 28.08 10.37 5.71
N SER A 243 27.83 9.26 6.42
CA SER A 243 26.48 8.70 6.57
C SER A 243 25.55 9.62 7.35
N ARG A 244 26.06 10.35 8.35
CA ARG A 244 25.31 11.42 9.01
C ARG A 244 24.91 12.54 8.05
N THR A 245 25.86 13.05 7.26
CA THR A 245 25.58 14.11 6.27
C THR A 245 24.58 13.63 5.22
N ALA A 246 24.77 12.41 4.72
CA ALA A 246 23.85 11.76 3.79
C ALA A 246 22.45 11.63 4.38
N GLY A 247 22.34 11.19 5.64
CA GLY A 247 21.06 10.99 6.29
C GLY A 247 20.29 12.29 6.44
N ASN A 248 20.95 13.37 6.86
CA ASN A 248 20.32 14.69 6.91
C ASN A 248 19.90 15.22 5.53
N ALA A 249 20.69 14.95 4.48
CA ALA A 249 20.34 15.32 3.12
C ALA A 249 19.12 14.53 2.61
N LEU A 250 19.04 13.23 2.89
CA LEU A 250 17.88 12.41 2.52
C LEU A 250 16.64 12.86 3.30
N VAL A 251 16.75 13.15 4.59
CA VAL A 251 15.65 13.73 5.37
C VAL A 251 15.14 15.04 4.77
N SER A 252 16.03 15.96 4.36
CA SER A 252 15.62 17.22 3.72
C SER A 252 15.01 17.02 2.33
N MET A 253 15.32 15.91 1.67
CA MET A 253 14.71 15.47 0.41
C MET A 253 13.36 14.75 0.62
N GLY A 254 12.92 14.55 1.87
CA GLY A 254 11.63 13.96 2.23
C GLY A 254 11.66 12.45 2.45
N TYR A 255 12.83 11.84 2.59
CA TYR A 255 12.93 10.42 2.97
C TYR A 255 12.59 10.24 4.45
N THR A 256 11.76 9.24 4.76
CA THR A 256 11.12 9.16 6.07
C THR A 256 11.69 8.09 7.00
N GLY A 257 12.32 7.05 6.46
CA GLY A 257 12.88 5.93 7.21
C GLY A 257 14.41 5.92 7.28
N ILE A 258 15.07 7.00 7.70
CA ILE A 258 16.54 7.09 7.66
C ILE A 258 17.20 6.61 8.97
N TYR A 259 17.98 5.53 8.89
CA TYR A 259 18.75 4.98 10.00
C TYR A 259 20.26 4.97 9.69
N ASP A 260 21.07 5.68 10.47
CA ASP A 260 22.53 5.69 10.35
C ASP A 260 23.16 4.80 11.42
N PHE A 261 23.84 3.74 11.00
CA PHE A 261 24.60 2.84 11.88
C PHE A 261 26.11 3.10 11.87
N GLY A 262 26.53 4.19 11.23
CA GLY A 262 27.86 4.77 11.37
C GLY A 262 28.87 4.23 10.36
N GLY A 263 29.95 3.65 10.88
CA GLY A 263 31.14 3.31 10.12
C GLY A 263 31.31 1.81 9.93
N VAL A 264 31.59 1.37 8.71
CA VAL A 264 31.97 -0.01 8.39
C VAL A 264 33.20 -0.48 9.16
N MET A 265 34.05 0.45 9.63
CA MET A 265 35.18 0.13 10.51
C MET A 265 34.76 -0.53 11.84
N SER A 266 33.52 -0.28 12.29
CA SER A 266 32.96 -0.84 13.52
C SER A 266 31.94 -1.93 13.23
N TRP A 267 31.89 -2.44 12.00
CA TRP A 267 30.96 -3.49 11.57
C TRP A 267 31.56 -4.89 11.84
N PRO A 268 30.99 -5.69 12.75
CA PRO A 268 31.59 -6.97 13.15
C PRO A 268 31.16 -8.16 12.28
N PHE A 269 30.20 -7.99 11.36
CA PHE A 269 29.55 -9.12 10.66
C PHE A 269 30.15 -9.49 9.30
N GLY A 270 31.32 -8.91 8.96
CA GLY A 270 32.02 -9.19 7.71
C GLY A 270 31.56 -8.35 6.51
N LEU A 271 32.37 -8.37 5.46
CA LEU A 271 32.14 -7.67 4.19
C LEU A 271 32.36 -8.62 3.02
N VAL A 272 31.61 -8.39 1.94
CA VAL A 272 31.77 -9.04 0.65
C VAL A 272 32.60 -8.15 -0.29
N LYS A 273 33.08 -8.73 -1.40
CA LYS A 273 33.83 -8.02 -2.46
C LYS A 273 33.11 -8.16 -3.78
#